data_AF-A0A2V2F847-F1
#
_entry.id   AF-A0A2V2F847-F1
#
_cell.length_a   1.000
_cell.length_b   1.000
_cell.length_c   1.000
_cell.angle_alpha   90.00
_cell.angle_beta   90.00
_cell.angle_gamma   90.00
#
_symmetry.space_group_name_H-M   'P 1'
#
loop_
_entity.id
_entity.type
_entity.pdbx_description
1 polymer ?
#
loop_
_entity_poly.entity_id
_entity_poly.type
_entity_poly.pdbx_seq_one_letter_code
_entity_poly.pdbx_strand_id
1 'polypeptide(L)' 'MFTWISANIGTILICLVLIVIVAAIIRSLIRDKKRGKSSCGAGCAHCAMSGSCHKK' A
#
# COMPACT_ATOMS: atom_id res chain seq x y z
N MET A 1 -7.28 30.43 19.87
CA MET A 1 -7.52 29.17 19.12
C MET A 1 -6.65 29.06 17.87
N PHE A 2 -6.56 30.10 17.02
CA PHE A 2 -5.69 30.09 15.83
C PHE A 2 -4.18 29.93 16.10
N THR A 3 -3.67 30.42 17.24
CA THR A 3 -2.25 30.29 17.61
C THR A 3 -1.76 28.84 17.77
N TRP A 4 -2.64 27.95 18.24
CA TRP A 4 -2.31 26.54 18.40
C TRP A 4 -2.22 25.83 17.05
N ILE A 5 -3.10 26.20 16.10
CA ILE A 5 -3.07 25.70 14.73
C ILE A 5 -1.81 26.18 14.03
N SER A 6 -1.43 27.46 14.15
CA SER A 6 -0.20 27.99 13.53
C SER A 6 1.06 27.37 14.12
N ALA A 7 1.08 27.06 15.42
CA ALA A 7 2.25 26.43 16.06
C ALA A 7 2.42 24.96 15.63
N ASN A 8 1.34 24.26 15.30
CA ASN A 8 1.33 22.84 14.92
C ASN A 8 1.09 22.59 13.42
N ILE A 9 1.09 23.65 12.61
CA ILE A 9 0.73 23.55 11.18
C ILE A 9 1.70 22.64 10.41
N GLY A 10 2.99 22.64 10.77
CA GLY A 10 3.99 21.74 10.20
C GLY A 10 3.67 20.28 10.48
N THR A 11 3.33 19.94 11.72
CA THR A 11 2.95 18.57 12.12
C THR A 11 1.70 18.11 11.37
N ILE A 12 0.69 18.98 11.23
CA ILE A 12 -0.54 18.67 10.49
C ILE A 12 -0.23 18.38 9.01
N LEU A 13 0.63 19.18 8.38
CA LEU A 13 1.05 18.95 6.99
C LEU A 13 1.81 17.63 6.82
N ILE A 14 2.74 17.31 7.74
CA ILE A 14 3.47 16.03 7.72
C ILE A 14 2.50 14.85 7.84
N CYS A 15 1.56 14.92 8.78
CA CYS A 15 0.53 13.88 8.94
C CYS A 15 -0.31 13.72 7.68
N LEU A 16 -0.72 14.81 7.02
CA LEU A 16 -1.46 14.75 5.77
C LEU A 16 -0.67 14.05 4.65
N VAL A 17 0.62 14.40 4.50
CA VAL A 17 1.49 13.76 3.50
C VAL A 17 1.63 12.26 3.77
N LEU A 18 1.86 11.87 5.03
CA LEU A 18 1.95 10.46 5.41
C LEU A 18 0.66 9.70 5.10
N ILE A 19 -0.50 10.28 5.40
CA ILE A 19 -1.81 9.69 5.08
C ILE A 19 -1.96 9.49 3.56
N VAL A 20 -1.58 10.47 2.76
CA VAL A 20 -1.63 10.38 1.29
C VAL A 20 -0.74 9.26 0.77
N ILE A 21 0.48 9.12 1.29
CA ILE A 21 1.42 8.06 0.91
C ILE A 21 0.85 6.69 1.25
N VAL A 22 0.36 6.50 2.48
CA VAL A 22 -0.24 5.22 2.91
C VAL A 22 -1.47 4.88 2.06
N ALA A 23 -2.34 5.86 1.78
CA ALA A 23 -3.50 5.65 0.93
C ALA A 23 -3.10 5.27 -0.52
N ALA A 24 -2.02 5.87 -1.05
CA ALA A 24 -1.49 5.53 -2.37
C ALA A 24 -0.96 4.08 -2.42
N ILE A 25 -0.23 3.64 -1.39
CA ILE A 25 0.26 2.26 -1.25
C ILE A 25 -0.92 1.28 -1.17
N ILE A 26 -1.92 1.56 -0.34
CA ILE A 26 -3.11 0.70 -0.24
C ILE A 26 -3.83 0.62 -1.59
N ARG A 27 -3.99 1.75 -2.29
CA ARG A 27 -4.59 1.77 -3.63
C ARG A 27 -3.79 0.96 -4.64
N SER A 28 -2.46 1.03 -4.63
CA SER A 28 -1.63 0.21 -5.52
C SER A 28 -1.77 -1.27 -5.20
N LEU A 29 -1.75 -1.66 -3.92
CA LEU A 29 -1.97 -3.05 -3.49
C LEU A 29 -3.35 -3.58 -3.90
N ILE A 30 -4.41 -2.79 -3.74
CA ILE A 30 -5.76 -3.19 -4.19
C ILE A 30 -5.79 -3.34 -5.71
N ARG A 31 -5.19 -2.41 -6.46
CA ARG A 31 -5.11 -2.48 -7.92
C ARG A 31 -4.32 -3.69 -8.37
N ASP A 32 -3.20 -3.98 -7.72
CA ASP A 32 -2.36 -5.13 -8.02
C ASP A 32 -3.09 -6.44 -7.70
N LYS A 33 -3.80 -6.51 -6.56
CA LYS A 33 -4.69 -7.65 -6.22
C LYS A 33 -5.81 -7.84 -7.25
N LYS A 34 -6.47 -6.77 -7.69
CA LYS A 34 -7.49 -6.82 -8.75
C LYS A 34 -6.92 -7.27 -10.10
N ARG A 35 -5.64 -7.02 -10.36
CA ARG A 35 -4.90 -7.50 -11.54
C ARG A 35 -4.35 -8.93 -11.36
N GLY A 36 -4.74 -9.63 -10.31
CA GLY A 36 -4.31 -11.01 -10.04
C GLY A 36 -2.88 -11.14 -9.49
N LYS A 37 -2.24 -10.03 -9.11
CA LYS A 37 -0.95 -10.09 -8.41
C LYS A 37 -1.20 -10.47 -6.95
N SER A 38 -0.79 -11.67 -6.59
CA SER A 38 -0.73 -12.13 -5.20
C SER A 38 0.71 -12.05 -4.69
N SER A 39 0.97 -12.52 -3.47
CA SER A 39 2.32 -12.66 -2.90
C SER A 39 3.29 -13.44 -3.81
N CYS A 40 2.78 -14.17 -4.81
CA CYS A 40 3.54 -14.99 -5.74
C CYS A 40 3.80 -14.31 -7.10
N GLY A 41 3.45 -13.03 -7.27
CA GLY A 41 3.49 -12.34 -8.58
C GLY A 41 2.24 -12.60 -9.41
N ALA A 42 2.12 -11.98 -10.59
CA ALA A 42 0.95 -12.02 -11.48
C ALA A 42 0.67 -13.42 -12.08
N GLY A 43 0.28 -14.38 -11.25
CA GLY A 43 -0.06 -15.76 -11.64
C GLY A 43 1.03 -16.77 -11.27
N CYS A 44 0.60 -17.89 -10.67
CA CYS A 44 1.49 -18.99 -10.28
C CYS A 44 1.93 -19.89 -11.45
N ALA A 45 1.48 -19.60 -12.68
CA ALA A 45 1.74 -20.42 -13.87
C ALA A 45 3.24 -20.51 -14.23
N HIS A 46 4.04 -19.48 -13.91
CA HIS A 46 5.49 -19.48 -14.11
C HIS A 46 6.25 -19.10 -12.82
N CYS A 47 5.62 -19.29 -11.66
CA CYS A 47 6.29 -19.02 -10.39
C CYS A 47 7.37 -20.08 -10.15
N ALA A 48 8.61 -19.67 -9.84
CA ALA A 48 9.70 -20.60 -9.50
C ALA A 48 9.36 -21.54 -8.31
N MET A 49 8.39 -21.13 -7.49
CA MET A 49 7.85 -21.88 -6.36
C MET A 49 6.48 -22.54 -6.65
N SER A 50 6.04 -22.63 -7.91
CA SER A 50 4.71 -23.16 -8.27
C SER A 50 4.44 -24.56 -7.72
N GLY A 51 5.45 -25.43 -7.69
CA GLY A 51 5.35 -26.80 -7.18
C GLY A 51 5.22 -26.93 -5.66
N SER A 52 5.52 -25.87 -4.89
CA SER A 52 5.42 -25.88 -3.41
C SER A 52 4.31 -24.98 -2.87
N CYS A 53 4.00 -23.88 -3.57
CA CYS A 53 3.04 -22.87 -3.10
C CYS A 53 1.57 -23.31 -3.25
N HIS A 54 1.28 -24.21 -4.21
CA HIS A 54 -0.02 -24.86 -4.35
C HIS A 54 0.13 -26.38 -4.15
N LYS A 55 0.28 -26.82 -2.90
CA LYS A 55 -0.01 -28.22 -2.55
C LYS A 55 -1.53 -28.40 -2.51
N LYS A 56 -2.00 -29.51 -3.10
CA LYS A 56 -3.42 -29.89 -3.14
C LYS A 56 -4.03 -29.93 -1.74
#